data_AF-A0A8R7P7M3-F1
#
_entry.id   AF-A0A8R7P7M3-F1
#
_cell.length_a   1.000
_cell.length_b   1.000
_cell.length_c   1.000
_cell.angle_alpha   90.00
_cell.angle_beta   90.00
_cell.angle_gamma   90.00
#
_symmetry.space_group_name_H-M   'P 1'
#
loop_
_entity.id
_entity.type
_entity.pdbx_description
1 polymer ?
#
loop_
_entity_poly.entity_id
_entity_poly.type
_entity_poly.pdbx_seq_one_letter_code
_entity_poly.pdbx_strand_id
1 'polypeptide(L)' 'MPISVFSKLNRKESKLMKTNMGLSGFSGELSEAKGVISMELTVGSKTLPTAFFVVDVKGRYNILLGRDWIHANCCIPST' A
#
# COMPACT_ATOMS: atom_id res chain seq x y z
N MET A 1 -2.10 0.48 -1.89
CA MET A 1 -3.34 0.93 -1.23
C MET A 1 -4.18 1.70 -2.25
N PRO A 2 -5.46 1.36 -2.46
CA PRO A 2 -6.34 2.11 -3.35
C PRO A 2 -6.56 3.56 -2.89
N ILE A 3 -6.70 4.48 -3.85
CA ILE A 3 -6.92 5.90 -3.56
C ILE A 3 -8.20 6.13 -2.74
N SER A 4 -9.23 5.30 -2.94
CA SER A 4 -10.48 5.35 -2.18
C SER A 4 -10.27 5.11 -0.68
N VAL A 5 -9.35 4.22 -0.31
CA VAL A 5 -8.99 3.96 1.10
C VAL A 5 -8.16 5.12 1.64
N PHE A 6 -7.20 5.62 0.86
CA PHE A 6 -6.39 6.78 1.21
C PHE A 6 -7.25 8.02 1.53
N SER A 7 -8.27 8.28 0.72
CA SER A 7 -9.23 9.37 0.96
C SER A 7 -10.06 9.13 2.23
N LYS A 8 -10.50 7.89 2.49
CA LYS A 8 -11.22 7.53 3.73
C LYS A 8 -10.39 7.72 5.00
N LEU A 9 -9.05 7.66 4.89
CA LEU A 9 -8.12 8.00 5.97
C LEU A 9 -7.92 9.53 6.13
N ASN A 10 -8.76 10.35 5.48
CA ASN A 10 -8.68 11.82 5.48
C ASN A 10 -7.31 12.36 5.04
N ARG A 11 -6.65 11.64 4.13
CA ARG A 11 -5.38 12.08 3.54
C ARG A 11 -5.63 12.73 2.18
N LYS A 12 -4.81 13.73 1.86
CA LYS A 12 -4.87 14.48 0.59
C LYS A 12 -3.76 13.98 -0.34
N GLU A 13 -4.06 13.89 -1.64
CA GLU A 13 -3.07 13.48 -2.66
C GLU A 13 -1.85 14.41 -2.68
N SER A 14 -1.98 15.67 -2.25
CA SER A 14 -0.87 16.61 -2.10
C SER A 14 0.21 16.17 -1.10
N LYS A 15 -0.07 15.18 -0.24
CA LYS A 15 0.90 14.60 0.69
C LYS A 15 1.66 13.42 0.09
N LEU A 16 1.31 12.99 -1.12
CA LEU A 16 1.98 11.90 -1.79
C LEU A 16 3.33 12.37 -2.36
N MET A 17 4.36 11.59 -2.12
CA MET A 17 5.64 11.76 -2.81
C MET A 17 5.51 11.15 -4.21
N LYS A 18 5.92 11.91 -5.23
CA LYS A 18 5.89 11.44 -6.62
C LYS A 18 6.78 10.20 -6.77
N THR A 19 6.32 9.25 -7.57
CA THR A 19 7.09 8.09 -8.00
C THR A 19 6.70 7.75 -9.44
N ASN A 20 7.60 7.10 -10.16
CA ASN A 20 7.38 6.55 -11.50
C ASN A 20 7.17 5.03 -11.46
N MET A 21 6.82 4.47 -10.29
CA MET A 21 6.64 3.04 -10.12
C MET A 21 5.34 2.55 -10.81
N GLY A 22 5.50 1.61 -11.74
CA GLY A 22 4.42 0.82 -12.29
C GLY A 22 4.16 -0.44 -11.47
N LEU A 23 2.90 -0.81 -11.30
CA LEU A 23 2.45 -1.99 -10.57
C LEU A 23 1.65 -2.88 -11.51
N SER A 24 2.01 -4.16 -11.60
CA SER A 24 1.24 -5.15 -12.35
C SER A 24 0.26 -5.87 -11.42
N GLY A 25 -1.00 -5.90 -11.82
CA GLY A 25 -2.04 -6.67 -11.15
C GLY A 25 -2.03 -8.15 -11.56
N PHE A 26 -2.90 -8.93 -10.95
CA PHE A 26 -2.99 -10.38 -11.19
C PHE A 26 -3.42 -10.72 -12.62
N SER A 27 -4.30 -9.90 -13.22
CA SER A 27 -4.69 -10.05 -14.63
C SER A 27 -3.68 -9.45 -15.62
N GLY A 28 -2.52 -8.98 -15.13
CA GLY A 28 -1.46 -8.40 -15.96
C GLY A 28 -1.69 -6.93 -16.32
N GLU A 29 -2.77 -6.31 -15.82
CA GLU A 29 -3.01 -4.88 -15.96
C GLU A 29 -1.90 -4.08 -15.27
N LEU A 30 -1.35 -3.09 -15.98
CA LEU A 30 -0.38 -2.18 -15.41
C LEU A 30 -1.10 -0.95 -14.85
N SER A 31 -0.77 -0.57 -13.62
CA SER A 31 -1.27 0.63 -12.96
C SER A 31 -0.10 1.44 -12.44
N GLU A 32 -0.03 2.72 -12.78
CA GLU A 32 0.97 3.61 -12.19
C GLU A 32 0.58 3.97 -10.76
N ALA A 33 1.57 4.01 -9.87
CA ALA A 33 1.37 4.56 -8.54
C ALA A 33 1.18 6.08 -8.63
N LYS A 34 0.08 6.60 -8.06
CA LYS A 34 -0.15 8.04 -7.87
C LYS A 34 0.93 8.67 -6.99
N GLY A 35 1.50 7.89 -6.09
CA GLY A 35 2.59 8.31 -5.23
C GLY A 35 2.88 7.33 -4.11
N VAL A 36 3.83 7.71 -3.26
CA VAL A 36 4.20 6.97 -2.05
C VAL A 36 3.86 7.82 -0.84
N ILE A 37 3.42 7.16 0.23
CA ILE A 37 3.28 7.78 1.55
C ILE A 37 3.75 6.83 2.64
N SER A 38 4.42 7.37 3.65
CA SER A 38 4.73 6.63 4.88
C SER A 38 3.66 6.88 5.93
N MET A 39 3.21 5.82 6.60
CA MET A 39 2.28 5.90 7.72
C MET A 39 2.56 4.78 8.74
N GLU A 40 2.21 5.04 9.99
CA GLU A 40 2.22 3.99 11.02
C GLU A 40 1.17 2.94 10.69
N LEU A 41 1.62 1.68 10.63
CA LEU A 41 0.78 0.51 10.44
C LEU A 41 0.89 -0.37 11.69
N THR A 42 -0.26 -0.68 12.29
CA THR A 42 -0.35 -1.67 13.36
C THR A 42 -0.86 -3.01 12.82
N VAL A 43 -0.10 -4.08 13.01
CA VAL A 43 -0.49 -5.47 12.71
C VAL A 43 -0.23 -6.34 13.94
N GLY A 44 -1.28 -6.90 14.52
CA GLY A 44 -1.19 -7.58 15.82
C GLY A 44 -0.71 -6.60 16.90
N SER A 45 0.37 -6.93 17.59
CA SER A 45 1.00 -6.10 18.63
C SER A 45 2.12 -5.17 18.11
N LYS A 46 2.46 -5.21 16.82
CA LYS A 46 3.54 -4.40 16.23
C LYS A 46 2.98 -3.16 15.55
N THR A 47 3.56 -2.00 15.84
CA THR A 47 3.28 -0.73 15.13
C THR A 47 4.57 -0.23 14.50
N LEU A 48 4.57 -0.01 13.18
CA LEU A 48 5.77 0.37 12.43
C LEU A 48 5.46 1.35 11.30
N PRO A 49 6.37 2.30 11.01
CA PRO A 49 6.27 3.14 9.84
C PRO A 49 6.40 2.29 8.57
N THR A 50 5.39 2.35 7.72
CA THR A 50 5.30 1.55 6.50
C THR A 50 4.99 2.44 5.31
N ALA A 51 5.79 2.29 4.25
CA ALA A 51 5.56 2.96 2.99
C ALA A 51 4.50 2.21 2.17
N PHE A 52 3.53 2.97 1.64
CA PHE A 52 2.50 2.44 0.75
C PHE A 52 2.54 3.17 -0.59
N PHE A 53 2.52 2.38 -1.67
CA PHE A 53 2.13 2.88 -2.98
C PHE A 53 0.63 3.13 -3.00
N VAL A 54 0.23 4.35 -3.37
CA VAL A 54 -1.18 4.71 -3.59
C VAL A 54 -1.49 4.54 -5.06
N VAL A 55 -2.55 3.78 -5.37
CA VAL A 55 -2.93 3.41 -6.73
C VAL A 55 -4.41 3.69 -6.98
N ASP A 56 -4.76 4.03 -8.22
CA ASP A 56 -6.15 4.23 -8.62
C ASP A 56 -6.74 2.94 -9.23
N VAL A 57 -7.06 1.98 -8.36
CA VAL A 57 -7.59 0.68 -8.78
C VAL A 57 -8.86 0.35 -8.02
N LYS A 58 -9.80 -0.33 -8.70
CA LYS A 58 -10.99 -0.93 -8.08
C LYS A 58 -10.63 -2.32 -7.55
N GLY A 59 -10.00 -2.37 -6.38
CA GLY A 59 -9.62 -3.61 -5.71
C GLY A 59 -10.66 -4.06 -4.68
N ARG A 60 -10.70 -5.37 -4.39
CA ARG A 60 -11.46 -5.94 -3.26
C ARG A 60 -10.77 -5.77 -1.91
N TYR A 61 -9.48 -5.43 -1.92
CA TYR A 61 -8.66 -5.29 -0.72
C TYR A 61 -8.31 -3.83 -0.46
N ASN A 62 -8.29 -3.45 0.82
CA ASN A 62 -7.93 -2.09 1.22
C ASN A 62 -6.42 -1.84 1.17
N ILE A 63 -5.63 -2.84 1.54
CA ILE A 63 -4.18 -2.78 1.63
C ILE A 63 -3.63 -4.15 1.22
N LEU A 64 -2.51 -4.15 0.51
CA LEU A 64 -1.73 -5.36 0.23
C LEU A 64 -0.37 -5.19 0.90
N LEU A 65 -0.03 -6.12 1.78
CA LEU A 65 1.31 -6.22 2.37
C LEU A 65 2.08 -7.26 1.57
N GLY A 66 3.05 -6.79 0.79
CA GLY A 66 3.89 -7.65 -0.04
C GLY A 66 4.91 -8.44 0.78
N ARG A 67 5.65 -9.29 0.07
CA ARG A 67 6.73 -10.11 0.66
C ARG A 67 7.79 -9.26 1.36
N ASP A 68 8.15 -8.11 0.79
CA ASP A 68 9.17 -7.22 1.37
C ASP A 68 8.81 -6.81 2.80
N TRP A 69 7.55 -6.44 3.03
CA TRP A 69 7.08 -6.08 4.37
C TRP A 69 7.00 -7.31 5.29
N ILE A 70 6.49 -8.44 4.80
CA ILE A 70 6.36 -9.67 5.58
C ILE A 70 7.74 -10.18 6.03
N HIS A 71 8.71 -10.23 5.13
CA HIS A 71 10.07 -10.69 5.38
C HIS A 71 10.83 -9.73 6.30
N ALA A 72 10.75 -8.42 6.06
CA ALA A 72 11.39 -7.43 6.92
C ALA A 72 10.90 -7.49 8.37
N ASN A 73 9.67 -7.99 8.59
CA ASN A 73 9.05 -8.09 9.91
C ASN A 73 9.04 -9.50 10.51
N CYS A 74 9.69 -10.47 9.84
CA CYS A 74 9.72 -11.88 10.21
C CYS A 74 8.32 -12.46 10.47
N CYS A 75 7.31 -12.01 9.72
CA CYS A 75 5.94 -12.48 9.85
C CYS A 75 5.78 -13.83 9.14
N ILE A 76 5.08 -14.77 9.77
CA ILE A 76 4.68 -16.04 9.16
C ILE A 76 3.20 -15.91 8.78
N PRO A 77 2.85 -15.90 7.49
CA PRO A 77 1.46 -15.89 7.06
C PRO A 77 0.73 -17.15 7.53
N SER A 78 -0.52 -17.02 7.98
CA SER A 78 -1.39 -18.18 8.16
C SER A 78 -1.89 -18.63 6.79
N THR A 79 -1.83 -19.93 6.53
CA THR A 79 -2.52 -20.60 5.42
C THR A 79 -3.98 -20.84 5.73
#